data_AF-A0A656JIG8-F1
#
_entry.id   AF-A0A656JIG8-F1
#
_cell.length_a   1.000
_cell.length_b   1.000
_cell.length_c   1.000
_cell.angle_alpha   90.00
_cell.angle_beta   90.00
_cell.angle_gamma   90.00
#
_symmetry.space_group_name_H-M   'P 1'
#
loop_
_entity.id
_entity.type
_entity.pdbx_description
1 polymer ?
#
loop_
_entity_poly.entity_id
_entity_poly.type
_entity_poly.pdbx_seq_one_letter_code
_entity_poly.pdbx_strand_id
1 'polypeptide(L)'
;GRVLGQRHLDSISVRVKDGMPSKAVEEQIKALMLQRHGTKDFFTNNLDSVMQTVQKTSRSLTLLLSLIAVISLVVGGIGVMNIMLVSVTERTREIGIRMAVGARQSDIRQQF
;
A
#
# COMPACT_ATOMS: atom_id res chain seq x y z
N GLY A 1 7.47 25.69 45.78
CA GLY A 1 6.80 24.89 46.80
C GLY A 1 7.56 23.59 46.99
N ARG A 2 8.04 23.32 48.21
CA ARG A 2 8.50 21.99 48.65
C ARG A 2 7.25 21.17 48.98
N VAL A 3 6.58 20.62 47.98
CA VAL A 3 5.43 19.73 48.17
C VAL A 3 5.49 18.68 47.08
N LEU A 4 6.11 17.54 47.39
CA LEU A 4 5.89 16.19 46.84
C LEU A 4 7.17 15.39 47.11
N GLY A 5 7.22 14.77 48.28
CA GLY A 5 8.21 13.77 48.65
C GLY A 5 7.97 12.44 47.92
N GLN A 6 7.94 12.46 46.59
CA GLN A 6 7.96 11.24 45.79
C GLN A 6 9.34 11.10 45.17
N ARG A 7 10.10 10.10 45.65
CA ARG A 7 11.45 9.75 45.13
C ARG A 7 11.37 8.84 43.90
N HIS A 8 10.28 8.90 43.12
CA HIS A 8 10.09 8.12 41.90
C HIS A 8 9.67 9.03 40.74
N LEU A 9 10.17 8.72 39.54
CA LEU A 9 9.77 9.36 38.30
C LEU A 9 8.67 8.49 37.65
N ASP A 10 7.51 9.09 37.39
CA ASP A 10 6.38 8.35 36.81
C ASP A 10 6.50 8.17 35.28
N SER A 11 7.28 9.03 34.61
CA SER A 11 7.57 8.88 33.18
C SER A 11 8.90 9.55 32.79
N ILE A 12 9.57 8.96 31.82
CA ILE A 12 10.77 9.52 31.18
C ILE A 12 10.51 9.55 29.68
N SER A 13 10.45 10.74 29.09
CA SER A 13 10.36 10.91 27.64
C SER A 13 11.76 11.02 27.06
N VAL A 14 12.10 10.15 26.12
CA VAL A 14 13.37 10.16 25.41
C VAL A 14 13.09 10.41 23.93
N ARG A 15 13.70 11.47 23.38
CA ARG A 15 13.66 11.75 21.94
C ARG A 15 14.91 11.19 21.30
N VAL A 16 14.73 10.28 20.35
CA VAL A 16 15.83 9.74 19.55
C VAL A 16 16.25 10.79 18.53
N LYS A 17 17.57 10.94 18.32
CA LYS A 17 18.13 11.82 17.29
C LYS A 17 17.79 11.28 15.89
N ASP A 18 17.53 12.18 14.95
CA ASP A 18 17.18 11.83 13.57
C ASP A 18 18.23 10.92 12.94
N GLY A 19 17.76 9.89 12.21
CA GLY A 19 18.60 8.93 11.50
C GLY A 19 19.01 7.68 12.28
N MET A 20 18.71 7.59 13.59
CA MET A 20 18.91 6.36 14.34
C MET A 20 17.65 5.48 14.37
N PRO A 21 17.77 4.15 14.20
CA PRO A 21 16.64 3.24 14.33
C PRO A 21 16.17 3.24 15.79
N SER A 22 14.97 3.78 16.03
CA SER A 22 14.38 3.91 17.37
C SER A 22 14.24 2.58 18.11
N LYS A 23 14.09 1.46 17.39
CA LYS A 23 14.13 0.11 17.97
C LYS A 23 15.47 -0.23 18.62
N ALA A 24 16.58 0.07 17.94
CA ALA A 24 17.92 -0.23 18.48
C ALA A 24 18.22 0.66 19.69
N VAL A 25 17.74 1.91 19.68
CA VAL A 25 17.87 2.83 20.82
C VAL A 25 17.00 2.37 21.98
N GLU A 26 15.77 1.90 21.72
CA GLU A 26 14.91 1.31 22.74
C GLU A 26 15.55 0.08 23.40
N GLU A 27 16.16 -0.83 22.62
CA GLU A 27 16.89 -1.98 23.17
C GLU A 27 18.07 -1.58 24.06
N GLN A 28 18.84 -0.57 23.66
CA GLN A 28 19.94 -0.04 24.47
C GLN A 28 19.43 0.61 25.76
N ILE A 29 18.33 1.36 25.71
CA ILE A 29 17.70 1.94 26.90
C ILE A 29 17.19 0.84 27.83
N LYS A 30 16.55 -0.21 27.29
CA LYS A 30 16.12 -1.38 28.07
C LYS A 30 17.31 -2.03 28.76
N ALA A 31 18.40 -2.29 28.04
CA ALA A 31 19.60 -2.91 28.59
C ALA A 31 20.23 -2.06 29.70
N LEU A 32 20.34 -0.74 29.51
CA LEU A 32 20.87 0.18 30.51
C LEU A 32 19.99 0.25 31.77
N MET A 33 18.66 0.29 31.60
CA MET A 33 17.71 0.31 32.71
C MET A 33 17.71 -0.99 33.49
N LEU A 34 17.78 -2.14 32.79
CA LEU A 34 17.96 -3.46 33.40
C LEU A 34 19.25 -3.54 34.23
N GLN A 35 20.36 -3.02 33.70
CA GLN A 35 21.64 -3.02 34.40
C GLN A 35 21.61 -2.13 35.66
N ARG A 36 20.88 -1.00 35.63
CA ARG A 36 20.79 -0.08 36.77
C ARG A 36 19.77 -0.51 37.83
N HIS A 37 18.63 -1.06 37.42
CA HIS A 37 17.55 -1.43 38.33
C HIS A 37 17.64 -2.87 38.81
N GLY A 38 18.32 -3.77 38.07
CA GLY A 38 18.45 -5.19 38.41
C GLY A 38 17.19 -6.02 38.15
N THR A 39 16.04 -5.38 37.91
CA THR A 39 14.72 -5.98 37.66
C THR A 39 13.99 -5.27 36.51
N LYS A 40 13.02 -5.95 35.88
CA LYS A 40 12.15 -5.35 34.85
C LYS A 40 10.97 -4.61 35.50
N ASP A 41 11.26 -3.43 36.05
CA ASP A 41 10.23 -2.59 36.71
C ASP A 41 9.79 -1.40 35.84
N PHE A 42 10.01 -1.47 34.52
CA PHE A 42 9.76 -0.38 33.58
C PHE A 42 9.08 -0.85 32.29
N PHE A 43 8.24 0.01 31.72
CA PHE A 43 7.61 -0.17 30.42
C PHE A 43 8.10 0.89 29.45
N THR A 44 8.41 0.48 28.21
CA THR A 44 8.75 1.41 27.12
C THR A 44 7.69 1.33 26.04
N ASN A 45 7.14 2.50 25.69
CA ASN A 45 6.21 2.64 24.57
C ASN A 45 6.95 3.33 23.42
N ASN A 46 7.08 2.63 22.31
CA ASN A 46 7.73 3.15 21.12
C ASN A 46 6.70 3.55 20.07
N LEU A 47 6.50 4.85 19.89
CA LEU A 47 5.52 5.39 18.95
C LEU A 47 5.86 5.06 17.50
N ASP A 48 7.14 4.94 17.14
CA ASP A 48 7.58 4.57 15.80
C ASP A 48 7.21 3.13 15.46
N SER A 49 7.21 2.22 16.44
CA SER A 49 6.79 0.83 16.23
C SER A 49 5.32 0.73 15.82
N VAL A 50 4.46 1.58 16.43
CA VAL A 50 3.04 1.68 16.11
C VAL A 50 2.87 2.27 14.71
N MET A 51 3.56 3.38 14.41
CA MET A 51 3.52 4.00 13.09
C MET A 51 4.00 3.05 11.98
N GLN A 52 5.09 2.33 12.20
CA GLN A 52 5.58 1.31 11.27
C GLN A 52 4.56 0.19 11.05
N THR A 53 3.87 -0.24 12.10
CA THR A 53 2.84 -1.29 12.00
C THR A 53 1.66 -0.79 11.17
N VAL A 54 1.18 0.43 11.44
CA VAL A 54 0.12 1.07 10.66
C VAL A 54 0.52 1.23 9.19
N GLN A 55 1.74 1.71 8.91
CA GLN A 55 2.26 1.84 7.54
C GLN A 55 2.37 0.49 6.83
N LYS A 56 2.87 -0.55 7.50
CA LYS A 56 2.95 -1.91 6.94
C LYS A 56 1.56 -2.45 6.60
N THR A 57 0.61 -2.34 7.53
CA THR A 57 -0.78 -2.77 7.31
C THR A 57 -1.42 -2.00 6.16
N SER A 58 -1.29 -0.67 6.14
CA SER A 58 -1.79 0.17 5.07
C SER A 58 -1.20 -0.22 3.71
N ARG A 59 0.12 -0.43 3.63
CA ARG A 59 0.79 -0.85 2.41
C ARG A 59 0.30 -2.22 1.93
N SER A 60 0.10 -3.17 2.84
CA SER A 60 -0.47 -4.48 2.51
C SER A 60 -1.89 -4.35 1.95
N LEU A 61 -2.74 -3.53 2.58
CA LEU A 61 -4.10 -3.27 2.09
C LEU A 61 -4.08 -2.61 0.71
N THR A 62 -3.24 -1.60 0.49
CA THR A 62 -3.08 -0.96 -0.82
C THR A 62 -2.65 -1.96 -1.88
N LEU A 63 -1.72 -2.85 -1.56
CA LEU A 63 -1.22 -3.87 -2.49
C LEU A 63 -2.36 -4.83 -2.87
N LEU A 64 -3.12 -5.33 -1.89
CA LEU A 64 -4.28 -6.19 -2.14
C LEU A 64 -5.33 -5.51 -3.03
N LEU A 65 -5.70 -4.25 -2.70
CA LEU A 65 -6.67 -3.49 -3.48
C LEU A 65 -6.16 -3.21 -4.91
N SER A 66 -4.87 -2.90 -5.07
CA SER A 66 -4.27 -2.67 -6.38
C SER A 66 -4.31 -3.92 -7.27
N LEU A 67 -4.06 -5.10 -6.69
CA LEU A 67 -4.17 -6.37 -7.42
C LEU A 67 -5.61 -6.63 -7.86
N ILE A 68 -6.58 -6.42 -6.98
CA ILE A 68 -8.01 -6.56 -7.31
C ILE A 68 -8.41 -5.58 -8.43
N ALA A 69 -7.91 -4.34 -8.38
CA ALA A 69 -8.18 -3.35 -9.40
C ALA A 69 -7.59 -3.77 -10.77
N VAL A 70 -6.35 -4.27 -10.79
CA VAL A 70 -5.70 -4.77 -12.00
C VAL A 70 -6.46 -5.96 -12.59
N ILE A 71 -6.84 -6.93 -11.76
CA ILE A 71 -7.64 -8.10 -12.22
C ILE A 71 -8.97 -7.63 -12.80
N SER A 72 -9.67 -6.74 -12.11
CA SER A 72 -10.95 -6.18 -12.58
C SER A 72 -10.81 -5.47 -13.93
N LEU A 73 -9.72 -4.72 -14.12
CA LEU A 73 -9.43 -4.06 -15.39
C LEU A 73 -9.20 -5.06 -16.53
N VAL A 74 -8.44 -6.13 -16.27
CA VAL A 74 -8.17 -7.18 -17.27
C VAL A 74 -9.46 -7.89 -17.65
N VAL A 75 -10.28 -8.29 -16.68
CA VAL A 75 -11.57 -8.95 -16.93
C VAL A 75 -12.52 -8.03 -17.69
N GLY A 76 -12.59 -6.75 -17.32
CA GLY A 76 -13.36 -5.75 -18.07
C GLY A 76 -12.87 -5.58 -19.50
N GLY A 77 -11.56 -5.55 -19.73
CA GLY A 77 -10.95 -5.49 -21.06
C GLY A 77 -11.31 -6.69 -21.94
N ILE A 78 -11.31 -7.90 -21.37
CA ILE A 78 -11.77 -9.11 -22.07
C ILE A 78 -13.24 -8.99 -22.47
N GLY A 79 -14.08 -8.44 -21.59
CA GLY A 79 -15.50 -8.18 -21.89
C GLY A 79 -15.69 -7.21 -23.05
N VAL A 80 -14.96 -6.09 -23.04
CA VAL A 80 -14.98 -5.11 -24.14
C VAL A 80 -14.51 -5.75 -25.44
N MET A 81 -13.45 -6.56 -25.41
CA MET A 81 -12.96 -7.30 -26.59
C MET A 81 -14.03 -8.25 -27.14
N ASN A 82 -14.77 -8.95 -26.28
CA ASN A 82 -15.82 -9.87 -26.71
C ASN A 82 -16.98 -9.12 -27.39
N ILE A 83 -17.43 -8.00 -26.81
CA ILE A 83 -18.48 -7.17 -27.40
C ILE A 83 -18.01 -6.58 -28.74
N MET A 84 -16.76 -6.11 -28.80
CA MET A 84 -16.17 -5.60 -30.04
C MET A 84 -16.11 -6.67 -31.13
N LEU A 85 -15.70 -7.89 -30.80
CA LEU A 85 -15.67 -9.01 -31.75
C LEU A 85 -17.07 -9.30 -32.30
N VAL A 86 -18.07 -9.46 -31.42
CA VAL A 86 -19.45 -9.71 -31.82
C VAL A 86 -19.97 -8.59 -32.73
N SER A 87 -19.75 -7.32 -32.36
CA SER A 87 -20.19 -6.18 -33.17
C SER A 87 -19.53 -6.12 -34.56
N VAL A 88 -18.24 -6.44 -34.65
CA VAL A 88 -17.56 -6.53 -35.96
C VAL A 88 -18.11 -7.70 -36.76
N THR A 89 -18.34 -8.86 -36.15
CA THR A 89 -18.92 -10.01 -36.85
C THR A 89 -20.32 -9.74 -37.39
N GLU A 90 -21.17 -9.01 -36.66
CA GLU A 90 -22.49 -8.59 -37.14
C GLU A 90 -22.39 -7.64 -38.35
N ARG A 91 -21.39 -6.74 -38.35
CA ARG A 91 -21.15 -5.78 -39.44
C ARG A 91 -20.25 -6.30 -40.56
N THR A 92 -19.73 -7.53 -40.49
CA THR A 92 -18.86 -8.11 -41.52
C THR A 92 -19.49 -8.08 -42.90
N ARG A 93 -20.81 -8.29 -43.00
CA ARG A 93 -21.55 -8.23 -44.27
C ARG A 93 -21.55 -6.82 -44.87
N GLU A 94 -21.72 -5.78 -44.04
CA GLU A 94 -21.65 -4.38 -44.49
C GLU A 94 -20.22 -3.98 -44.89
N ILE A 95 -19.21 -4.41 -44.12
CA ILE A 95 -17.80 -4.20 -44.43
C ILE A 95 -17.44 -4.85 -45.77
N GLY A 96 -17.92 -6.07 -46.03
CA GLY A 96 -17.71 -6.79 -47.29
C GLY A 96 -18.30 -6.05 -48.49
N ILE A 97 -19.49 -5.46 -48.34
CA ILE A 97 -20.12 -4.64 -49.39
C ILE A 97 -19.27 -3.38 -49.66
N ARG A 98 -18.77 -2.67 -48.64
CA ARG A 98 -17.90 -1.50 -48.84
C ARG A 98 -16.57 -1.85 -49.52
N MET A 99 -15.98 -3.00 -49.15
CA MET A 99 -14.76 -3.49 -49.78
C MET A 99 -14.98 -3.82 -51.26
N ALA A 100 -16.13 -4.40 -51.62
CA ALA A 100 -16.48 -4.68 -53.02
C ALA A 100 -16.64 -3.39 -53.86
N VAL A 101 -16.99 -2.26 -53.24
CA VAL A 101 -17.11 -0.95 -53.89
C VAL A 101 -15.79 -0.14 -53.84
N GLY A 102 -14.71 -0.70 -53.27
CA GLY A 102 -13.35 -0.14 -53.36
C GLY A 102 -12.76 0.41 -52.05
N ALA A 103 -13.38 0.19 -50.89
CA ALA A 103 -12.78 0.56 -49.60
C ALA A 103 -11.50 -0.24 -49.31
N ARG A 104 -10.45 0.41 -48.76
CA ARG A 104 -9.18 -0.26 -48.45
C ARG A 104 -9.25 -0.91 -47.06
N GLN A 105 -8.56 -2.04 -46.88
CA GLN A 105 -8.46 -2.71 -45.57
C GLN A 105 -7.85 -1.84 -44.46
N SER A 106 -7.04 -0.83 -44.83
CA SER A 106 -6.50 0.16 -43.90
C SER A 106 -7.59 0.97 -43.21
N ASP A 107 -8.65 1.29 -43.96
CA ASP A 107 -9.69 2.22 -43.53
C ASP A 107 -10.61 1.52 -42.51
N ILE A 108 -10.88 0.23 -42.74
CA ILE A 108 -11.65 -0.62 -41.82
C ILE A 108 -10.91 -0.82 -40.50
N ARG A 109 -9.58 -0.99 -40.53
CA ARG A 109 -8.73 -1.23 -39.34
C ARG A 109 -8.50 0.02 -38.49
N GLN A 110 -8.74 1.21 -39.02
CA GLN A 110 -8.71 2.46 -38.24
C GLN A 110 -10.09 2.80 -37.68
N GLN A 111 -11.17 2.35 -38.32
CA GLN A 111 -12.54 2.61 -37.89
C GLN A 111 -13.00 1.70 -36.74
N PHE A 112 -12.39 0.52 -36.60
CA PHE A 112 -12.63 -0.47 -35.54
C PHE A 112 -11.31 -0.85 -34.88
#